data_AF-A0A1F8NUY4-F1
#
_entry.id   AF-A0A1F8NUY4-F1
#
_cell.length_a   1.000
_cell.length_b   1.000
_cell.length_c   1.000
_cell.angle_alpha   90.00
_cell.angle_beta   90.00
_cell.angle_gamma   90.00
#
_symmetry.space_group_name_H-M   'P 1'
#
loop_
_entity.id
_entity.type
_entity.pdbx_description
1 polymer ?
#
loop_
_entity_poly.entity_id
_entity_poly.type
_entity_poly.pdbx_seq_one_letter_code
_entity_poly.pdbx_strand_id
1 'polypeptide(L)'
;MARVQETTTLPGKSADAAYGAAESVLSAAGYQLTKRRPIAWLLLAHRQQAGGSIEVSFTARPGPAAAVTLSLSSEELDEGGLKSEALHLLEELAK
;
A
#
# COMPACT_ATOMS: atom_id res chain seq x y z
N MET A 1 -12.16 5.27 -13.96
CA MET A 1 -11.07 5.54 -13.00
C MET A 1 -11.62 5.47 -11.59
N ALA A 2 -11.33 4.40 -10.88
CA ALA A 2 -11.66 4.23 -9.47
C ALA A 2 -10.42 4.46 -8.60
N ARG A 3 -10.62 5.00 -7.40
CA ARG A 3 -9.56 5.19 -6.42
C ARG A 3 -10.11 4.97 -5.02
N VAL A 4 -9.38 4.20 -4.22
CA VAL A 4 -9.63 4.02 -2.79
C VAL A 4 -8.42 4.50 -2.00
N GLN A 5 -8.66 5.03 -0.81
CA GLN A 5 -7.63 5.43 0.11
C GLN A 5 -8.00 4.98 1.51
N GLU A 6 -7.15 4.16 2.11
CA GLU A 6 -7.32 3.66 3.45
C GLU A 6 -6.18 4.20 4.32
N THR A 7 -6.50 4.56 5.56
CA THR A 7 -5.52 5.07 6.52
C THR A 7 -5.72 4.36 7.84
N THR A 8 -4.63 3.84 8.39
CA THR A 8 -4.64 3.13 9.67
C THR A 8 -3.37 3.42 10.44
N THR A 9 -3.36 3.04 11.72
CA THR A 9 -2.16 3.03 12.55
C THR A 9 -1.71 1.59 12.73
N LEU A 10 -0.40 1.35 12.71
CA LEU A 10 0.20 0.05 12.99
C LEU A 10 0.81 0.09 14.41
N PRO A 11 0.10 -0.40 15.45
CA PRO A 11 0.61 -0.37 16.82
C PRO A 11 1.91 -1.17 16.93
N GLY A 12 2.90 -0.63 17.64
CA GLY A 12 4.20 -1.30 17.83
C GLY A 12 5.13 -1.27 16.61
N LYS A 13 4.72 -0.68 15.47
CA LYS A 13 5.60 -0.49 14.31
C LYS A 13 6.06 0.96 14.19
N SER A 14 7.36 1.14 13.96
CA SER A 14 7.94 2.42 13.52
C SER A 14 7.63 2.67 12.04
N ALA A 15 7.84 3.91 11.56
CA ALA A 15 7.67 4.22 10.14
C ALA A 15 8.64 3.42 9.26
N ASP A 16 9.87 3.17 9.73
CA ASP A 16 10.84 2.32 9.03
C ASP A 16 10.38 0.86 8.95
N ALA A 17 9.85 0.31 10.05
CA ALA A 17 9.32 -1.04 10.08
C ALA A 17 8.10 -1.19 9.18
N ALA A 18 7.20 -0.20 9.19
CA ALA A 18 6.04 -0.16 8.30
C ALA A 18 6.44 -0.06 6.82
N TYR A 19 7.47 0.74 6.51
CA TYR A 19 8.01 0.86 5.16
C TYR A 19 8.65 -0.43 4.65
N GLY A 20 9.49 -1.08 5.46
CA GLY A 20 10.11 -2.36 5.09
C GLY A 20 9.08 -3.48 4.95
N ALA A 21 8.05 -3.49 5.81
CA ALA A 21 6.91 -4.39 5.67
C ALA A 21 6.15 -4.13 4.37
N ALA A 22 5.88 -2.87 4.03
CA ALA A 22 5.17 -2.51 2.80
C ALA A 22 5.93 -2.95 1.55
N GLU A 23 7.25 -2.79 1.52
CA GLU A 23 8.09 -3.28 0.42
C GLU A 23 7.98 -4.80 0.23
N SER A 24 8.01 -5.54 1.34
CA SER A 24 7.91 -7.00 1.33
C SER A 24 6.52 -7.47 0.91
N VAL A 25 5.46 -6.90 1.49
CA VAL A 25 4.05 -7.23 1.22
C VAL A 25 3.70 -6.92 -0.24
N LEU A 26 4.06 -5.74 -0.74
CA LEU A 26 3.77 -5.37 -2.13
C LEU A 26 4.49 -6.30 -3.11
N SER A 27 5.76 -6.62 -2.85
CA SER A 27 6.50 -7.55 -3.70
C SER A 27 5.91 -8.97 -3.67
N ALA A 28 5.50 -9.46 -2.50
CA ALA A 28 4.86 -10.76 -2.35
C ALA A 28 3.48 -10.83 -3.02
N ALA A 29 2.75 -9.71 -3.02
CA ALA A 29 1.47 -9.56 -3.71
C ALA A 29 1.60 -9.33 -5.23
N GLY A 30 2.83 -9.44 -5.78
CA GLY A 30 3.11 -9.34 -7.21
C GLY A 30 3.17 -7.91 -7.75
N TYR A 31 3.22 -6.89 -6.88
CA TYR A 31 3.43 -5.51 -7.31
C TYR A 31 4.89 -5.26 -7.67
N GLN A 32 5.10 -4.54 -8.77
CA GLN A 32 6.38 -4.01 -9.18
C GLN A 32 6.57 -2.61 -8.61
N LEU A 33 7.56 -2.47 -7.73
CA LEU A 33 7.91 -1.20 -7.10
C LEU A 33 8.52 -0.25 -8.13
N THR A 34 7.82 0.84 -8.44
CA THR A 34 8.24 1.85 -9.41
C THR A 34 9.06 2.95 -8.76
N LYS A 35 8.81 3.26 -7.49
CA LYS A 35 9.51 4.31 -6.77
C LYS A 35 9.69 3.98 -5.30
N ARG A 36 10.93 4.13 -4.82
CA ARG A 36 11.31 4.00 -3.41
C ARG A 36 11.85 5.33 -2.90
N ARG A 37 11.32 5.80 -1.78
CA ARG A 37 11.79 7.00 -1.06
C ARG A 37 11.85 6.66 0.44
N PRO A 38 12.93 6.00 0.91
CA PRO A 38 13.05 5.55 2.29
C PRO A 38 12.96 6.69 3.31
N ILE A 39 13.63 7.82 3.02
CA ILE A 39 13.64 9.02 3.90
C ILE A 39 12.23 9.62 4.07
N ALA A 40 11.37 9.47 3.06
CA ALA A 40 9.99 9.97 3.09
C ALA A 40 8.97 8.86 3.39
N TRP A 41 9.44 7.64 3.70
CA TRP A 41 8.63 6.43 3.85
C TRP A 41 7.56 6.27 2.77
N LEU A 42 7.92 6.55 1.52
CA LEU A 42 7.01 6.52 0.37
C LEU A 42 7.40 5.38 -0.59
N LEU A 43 6.41 4.58 -0.96
CA LEU A 43 6.50 3.56 -2.01
C LEU A 43 5.43 3.82 -3.07
N LEU A 44 5.83 3.72 -4.33
CA LEU A 44 4.91 3.56 -5.45
C LEU A 44 5.13 2.19 -6.07
N ALA A 45 4.05 1.53 -6.42
CA ALA A 45 4.07 0.22 -7.03
C ALA A 45 2.92 0.07 -8.02
N HIS A 46 3.05 -0.86 -8.96
CA HIS A 46 1.96 -1.20 -9.86
C HIS A 46 1.88 -2.71 -10.07
N ARG A 47 0.68 -3.24 -10.32
CA ARG A 47 0.46 -4.65 -10.64
C ARG A 47 -0.44 -4.76 -11.86
N GLN A 48 0.05 -5.44 -12.89
CA GLN A 48 -0.75 -5.85 -14.04
C GLN A 48 -1.51 -7.13 -13.70
N GLN A 49 -2.81 -7.17 -13.99
CA GLN A 49 -3.66 -8.35 -13.82
C GLN A 49 -4.66 -8.47 -14.98
N ALA A 50 -5.30 -9.64 -15.10
CA ALA A 50 -6.19 -9.96 -16.23
C ALA A 50 -7.35 -8.95 -16.44
N GLY A 51 -7.70 -8.17 -15.42
CA GLY A 51 -8.75 -7.16 -15.44
C GLY A 51 -8.27 -5.70 -15.41
N GLY A 52 -6.97 -5.43 -15.60
CA GLY A 52 -6.43 -4.05 -15.64
C GLY A 52 -5.15 -3.86 -14.82
N SER A 53 -4.74 -2.60 -14.67
CA SER A 53 -3.58 -2.23 -13.84
C SER A 53 -4.05 -1.63 -12.51
N ILE A 54 -3.40 -2.03 -11.41
CA ILE A 54 -3.55 -1.36 -10.12
C ILE A 54 -2.28 -0.57 -9.83
N GLU A 55 -2.42 0.73 -9.65
CA GLU A 55 -1.39 1.61 -9.10
C GLU A 55 -1.56 1.72 -7.58
N VAL A 56 -0.45 1.63 -6.84
CA VAL A 56 -0.39 1.74 -5.39
C VAL A 56 0.51 2.88 -4.99
N SER A 57 0.05 3.69 -4.04
CA SER A 57 0.86 4.65 -3.29
C SER A 57 0.74 4.34 -1.81
N PHE A 58 1.87 4.03 -1.18
CA PHE A 58 1.98 3.83 0.26
C PHE A 58 2.83 4.94 0.89
N THR A 59 2.36 5.48 2.00
CA THR A 59 3.15 6.37 2.87
C THR A 59 3.04 5.94 4.32
N ALA A 60 4.14 6.06 5.07
CA ALA A 60 4.11 5.98 6.53
C ALA A 60 4.54 7.32 7.15
N ARG A 61 3.94 7.66 8.29
CA ARG A 61 4.32 8.82 9.10
C ARG A 61 4.81 8.36 10.47
N PRO A 62 5.93 8.92 10.97
CA PRO A 62 6.44 8.58 12.29
C PRO A 62 5.51 9.10 13.40
N GLY A 63 5.50 8.38 14.51
CA GLY A 63 4.68 8.66 15.70
C GLY A 63 4.79 7.52 16.71
N PRO A 64 4.04 7.58 17.83
CA PRO A 64 4.00 6.48 18.81
C PRO A 64 3.58 5.13 18.20
N ALA A 65 2.75 5.18 17.16
CA ALA A 65 2.46 4.11 16.23
C ALA A 65 2.55 4.70 14.81
N ALA A 66 3.15 3.96 13.86
CA ALA A 66 3.24 4.44 12.49
C ALA A 66 1.83 4.61 11.89
N ALA A 67 1.51 5.83 11.45
CA ALA A 67 0.29 6.09 10.70
C ALA A 67 0.58 5.84 9.21
N VAL A 68 -0.09 4.85 8.63
CA VAL A 68 0.09 4.47 7.23
C VAL A 68 -1.11 4.87 6.40
N THR A 69 -0.86 5.35 5.17
CA THR A 69 -1.87 5.61 4.17
C THR A 69 -1.56 4.78 2.94
N LEU A 70 -2.54 3.98 2.51
CA LEU A 70 -2.48 3.17 1.30
C LEU A 70 -3.54 3.68 0.32
N SER A 71 -3.11 4.11 -0.85
CA SER A 71 -3.99 4.50 -1.96
C SER A 71 -3.85 3.52 -3.09
N LEU A 72 -4.97 2.98 -3.58
CA LEU A 72 -5.05 2.15 -4.77
C LEU A 72 -5.87 2.87 -5.83
N SER A 73 -5.44 2.82 -7.08
CA SER A 73 -6.20 3.34 -8.22
C SER A 73 -6.08 2.42 -9.43
N SER A 74 -7.15 2.36 -10.21
CA SER A 74 -7.20 1.60 -11.46
C SER A 74 -8.12 2.29 -12.46
N GLU A 75 -7.82 2.16 -13.75
CA GLU A 75 -8.69 2.66 -14.80
C GLU A 75 -9.82 1.67 -15.10
N GLU A 76 -9.56 0.37 -14.93
CA GLU A 76 -10.43 -0.72 -15.36
C GLU A 76 -11.24 -1.36 -14.21
N LEU A 77 -10.72 -1.37 -12.99
CA LEU A 77 -11.40 -1.98 -11.84
C LEU A 77 -12.43 -1.05 -11.20
N ASP A 78 -13.43 -1.64 -10.57
CA ASP A 78 -14.38 -0.93 -9.72
C ASP A 78 -13.82 -0.64 -8.32
N GLU A 79 -14.52 0.23 -7.59
CA GLU A 79 -14.14 0.63 -6.23
C GLU A 79 -14.20 -0.55 -5.24
N GLY A 80 -15.11 -1.51 -5.47
CA GLY A 80 -15.30 -2.67 -4.61
C GLY A 80 -14.08 -3.59 -4.59
N GLY A 81 -13.59 -3.97 -5.78
CA GLY A 81 -12.39 -4.79 -5.92
C GLY A 81 -11.15 -4.09 -5.38
N LEU A 82 -11.01 -2.79 -5.64
CA LEU A 82 -9.89 -2.00 -5.09
C LEU A 82 -9.94 -1.92 -3.56
N LYS A 83 -11.13 -1.78 -2.96
CA LYS A 83 -11.28 -1.72 -1.51
C LYS A 83 -10.92 -3.05 -0.86
N SER A 84 -11.35 -4.17 -1.42
CA SER A 84 -10.98 -5.50 -0.93
C SER A 84 -9.46 -5.73 -0.98
N GLU A 85 -8.80 -5.35 -2.07
CA GLU A 85 -7.33 -5.44 -2.18
C GLU A 85 -6.63 -4.52 -1.17
N ALA A 86 -7.11 -3.27 -1.02
CA ALA A 86 -6.52 -2.32 -0.06
C ALA A 86 -6.61 -2.84 1.39
N LEU A 87 -7.75 -3.41 1.78
CA LEU A 87 -7.93 -4.00 3.11
C LEU A 87 -7.03 -5.22 3.31
N HIS A 88 -6.93 -6.10 2.30
CA HIS A 88 -6.04 -7.25 2.35
C HIS A 88 -4.57 -6.85 2.55
N LEU A 89 -4.09 -5.87 1.78
CA LEU A 89 -2.72 -5.36 1.93
C LEU A 89 -2.48 -4.73 3.30
N LEU A 90 -3.47 -4.01 3.86
CA LEU A 90 -3.36 -3.47 5.21
C LEU A 90 -3.35 -4.54 6.30
N GLU A 91 -4.09 -5.63 6.12
CA GLU A 91 -4.06 -6.77 7.03
C GLU A 91 -2.68 -7.46 7.03
N GLU A 92 -2.11 -7.70 5.84
CA GLU A 92 -0.74 -8.24 5.72
C GLU A 92 0.31 -7.30 6.34
N LEU A 93 0.12 -5.98 6.21
CA LEU A 93 0.98 -4.98 6.85
C LEU A 93 0.87 -4.94 8.37
N ALA A 94 -0.27 -5.35 8.93
CA ALA A 94 -0.51 -5.37 10.37
C ALA A 94 0.06 -6.61 11.07
N LYS A 95 0.32 -7.70 10.34
CA LYS A 95 1.01 -8.90 10.84
C LYS A 95 2.46 -8.60 11.24
#